data_AF-A0A3D5KPT2-F1
#
_entry.id   AF-A0A3D5KPT2-F1
#
_cell.length_a   1.000
_cell.length_b   1.000
_cell.length_c   1.000
_cell.angle_alpha   90.00
_cell.angle_beta   90.00
_cell.angle_gamma   90.00
#
_symmetry.space_group_name_H-M   'P 1'
#
loop_
_entity.id
_entity.type
_entity.pdbx_description
1 polymer ?
#
loop_
_entity_poly.entity_id
_entity_poly.type
_entity_poly.pdbx_seq_one_letter_code
_entity_poly.pdbx_strand_id
1 'polypeptide(L)'
;MTLTTMKKINIKVFGVLALIAGFAISCKQDVITFTTPKPVYNKWKVGDADFTKFISIGNSLTSGYQAGALFTAGQQNSFPAILSKQFSLAKDSTGATTLTFNQPDINSVNGYSSSVTIGPNTVELGRYILFASDGNPNDALPTPAGYPGVPAPYNTAGPGFSDPTFYAITFDKTKLNNFGVPGILLGQCLIGATGGPSTNNPYFNPYYARFASTPGTSTIIGDALAAAPTFFTFDLGNNDVLGYATTGGDNSIPITSQANFQTYYQNAVGALLTNSTAKGVVTTIPDVTTIPFFNTVSYNAIPLTSDEVTQLMGATAFGGYNQVMQGLAGALTAAPGNFGLDAAHAAPIIAQINTRLVNYVVGNNPILLYDNSLIDMGPFFDGMLLAGAITSQQRAGLVPYEQIRQANSTDLICLTTGSVLGTLVGNNPLYINGVSVPLGDKYVLIKQEQDSVATAVTGYNSFIKGFAAANSSRLAVADVNAAFTSLVINQAYVSDGVMITPSFVPPFGAFSEDGVHPNSRGYAYMANIIIDAINSTFNANVPHASLAAYSGTGLPVTP
;
A
#
# COMPACT_ATOMS: atom_id res chain seq x y z
N MET A 1 38.59 -43.41 91.73
CA MET A 1 37.42 -42.67 92.22
C MET A 1 37.32 -41.38 91.41
N THR A 2 36.14 -41.15 90.84
CA THR A 2 35.64 -39.88 90.26
C THR A 2 36.32 -39.25 89.03
N LEU A 3 35.53 -39.25 87.93
CA LEU A 3 35.47 -38.15 86.96
C LEU A 3 35.21 -36.81 87.66
N THR A 4 35.64 -35.71 87.04
CA THR A 4 34.81 -34.49 87.03
C THR A 4 34.87 -33.83 85.65
N THR A 5 33.69 -33.66 85.08
CA THR A 5 33.34 -33.04 83.80
C THR A 5 33.47 -31.52 83.86
N MET A 6 34.00 -30.90 82.80
CA MET A 6 33.77 -29.49 82.47
C MET A 6 33.10 -29.34 81.10
N LYS A 7 32.28 -28.29 81.00
CA LYS A 7 31.18 -28.06 80.06
C LYS A 7 31.58 -28.03 78.57
N LYS A 8 30.71 -28.62 77.75
CA LYS A 8 30.69 -28.55 76.28
C LYS A 8 30.46 -27.10 75.81
N ILE A 9 31.41 -26.55 75.05
CA ILE A 9 31.24 -25.32 74.26
C ILE A 9 30.66 -25.71 72.90
N ASN A 10 29.58 -25.03 72.49
CA ASN A 10 28.79 -25.32 71.30
C ASN A 10 29.60 -25.09 70.01
N ILE A 11 29.76 -26.16 69.22
CA ILE A 11 30.37 -26.22 67.86
C ILE A 11 29.74 -25.23 66.85
N LYS A 12 28.58 -24.64 67.16
CA LYS A 12 27.93 -23.64 66.30
C LYS A 12 28.69 -22.31 66.19
N VAL A 13 29.58 -21.98 67.13
CA VAL A 13 30.35 -20.71 67.09
C VAL A 13 31.51 -20.76 66.09
N PHE A 14 32.12 -21.93 65.89
CA PHE A 14 33.16 -22.11 64.85
C PHE A 14 32.58 -22.17 63.44
N GLY A 15 31.33 -22.63 63.28
CA GLY A 15 30.65 -22.62 61.99
C GLY A 15 30.35 -21.21 61.46
N VAL A 16 30.02 -20.26 62.35
CA VAL A 16 29.70 -18.87 61.97
C VAL A 16 30.97 -18.05 61.67
N LEU A 17 32.06 -18.27 62.40
CA LEU A 17 33.35 -17.63 62.12
C LEU A 17 34.04 -18.17 60.85
N ALA A 18 33.86 -19.45 60.52
CA ALA A 18 34.33 -20.01 59.24
C ALA A 18 33.49 -19.54 58.04
N LEU A 19 32.19 -19.26 58.23
CA LEU A 19 31.35 -18.66 57.19
C LEU A 19 31.76 -17.20 56.89
N ILE A 20 32.12 -16.41 57.90
CA ILE A 20 32.52 -15.01 57.71
C ILE A 20 33.93 -14.91 57.10
N ALA A 21 34.85 -15.80 57.44
CA ALA A 21 36.18 -15.87 56.81
C ALA A 21 36.14 -16.37 55.36
N GLY A 22 35.16 -17.21 55.00
CA GLY A 22 34.92 -17.66 53.62
C GLY A 22 34.38 -16.55 52.69
N PHE A 23 33.76 -15.50 53.24
CA PHE A 23 33.24 -14.37 52.47
C PHE A 23 34.27 -13.24 52.25
N ALA A 24 35.46 -13.28 52.90
CA ALA A 24 36.46 -12.21 52.81
C ALA A 24 37.62 -12.48 51.83
N ILE A 25 37.70 -13.66 51.19
CA ILE A 25 38.79 -13.99 50.24
C ILE A 25 38.25 -14.53 48.89
N SER A 26 36.98 -14.32 48.58
CA SER A 26 36.42 -14.66 47.26
C SER A 26 35.66 -13.49 46.66
N CYS A 27 36.42 -12.46 46.29
CA CYS A 27 36.04 -11.47 45.29
C CYS A 27 37.30 -11.03 44.53
N LYS A 28 37.99 -11.97 43.88
CA LYS A 28 38.23 -11.70 42.47
C LYS A 28 36.95 -12.15 41.79
N GLN A 29 36.12 -11.19 41.45
CA GLN A 29 35.21 -11.40 40.34
C GLN A 29 36.11 -11.71 39.16
N ASP A 30 36.27 -12.98 38.84
CA ASP A 30 36.50 -13.33 37.45
C ASP A 30 35.29 -12.71 36.76
N VAL A 31 35.55 -11.56 36.12
CA VAL A 31 34.60 -11.04 35.16
C VAL A 31 34.38 -12.24 34.26
N ILE A 32 33.18 -12.82 34.31
CA ILE A 32 32.68 -13.54 33.15
C ILE A 32 32.66 -12.45 32.10
N THR A 33 33.79 -12.27 31.41
CA THR A 33 33.77 -11.71 30.09
C THR A 33 32.94 -12.73 29.36
N PHE A 34 31.65 -12.42 29.21
CA PHE A 34 30.99 -12.73 27.97
C PHE A 34 31.89 -12.09 26.91
N THR A 35 32.92 -12.83 26.47
CA THR A 35 33.17 -12.83 25.05
C THR A 35 31.85 -13.36 24.51
N THR A 36 30.91 -12.45 24.22
CA THR A 36 29.98 -12.68 23.12
C THR A 36 30.82 -13.40 22.10
N PRO A 37 30.49 -14.64 21.68
CA PRO A 37 31.23 -15.26 20.58
C PRO A 37 31.32 -14.14 19.55
N LYS A 38 32.55 -13.65 19.30
CA LYS A 38 32.77 -12.59 18.33
C LYS A 38 31.99 -13.10 17.14
N PRO A 39 30.91 -12.43 16.69
CA PRO A 39 30.07 -13.03 15.68
C PRO A 39 31.04 -13.50 14.62
N VAL A 40 30.99 -14.78 14.27
CA VAL A 40 31.64 -15.21 13.06
C VAL A 40 30.81 -14.50 12.00
N TYR A 41 31.16 -13.24 11.74
CA TYR A 41 30.67 -12.51 10.60
C TYR A 41 31.25 -13.31 9.47
N ASN A 42 30.46 -14.25 8.95
CA ASN A 42 30.72 -14.83 7.66
C ASN A 42 31.02 -13.63 6.78
N LYS A 43 32.25 -13.58 6.27
CA LYS A 43 32.70 -12.46 5.45
C LYS A 43 31.62 -12.26 4.38
N TRP A 44 31.13 -11.02 4.24
CA TRP A 44 30.13 -10.70 3.23
C TRP A 44 30.62 -11.24 1.88
N LYS A 45 29.74 -11.81 1.06
CA LYS A 45 30.15 -12.37 -0.24
C LYS A 45 29.03 -12.24 -1.25
N VAL A 46 29.41 -12.07 -2.51
CA VAL A 46 28.47 -11.99 -3.63
C VAL A 46 27.93 -13.37 -4.05
N GLY A 47 28.60 -14.46 -3.65
CA GLY A 47 28.21 -15.81 -4.05
C GLY A 47 28.31 -15.99 -5.57
N ASP A 48 27.27 -16.56 -6.15
CA ASP A 48 27.14 -16.79 -7.59
C ASP A 48 26.52 -15.60 -8.34
N ALA A 49 26.21 -14.49 -7.64
CA ALA A 49 25.69 -13.27 -8.25
C ALA A 49 26.81 -12.33 -8.71
N ASP A 50 26.52 -11.50 -9.71
CA ASP A 50 27.45 -10.47 -10.23
C ASP A 50 26.81 -9.08 -10.18
N PHE A 51 27.11 -8.32 -9.12
CA PHE A 51 26.58 -6.96 -8.95
C PHE A 51 27.37 -5.86 -9.67
N THR A 52 28.31 -6.16 -10.58
CA THR A 52 29.11 -5.12 -11.28
C THR A 52 28.26 -4.10 -12.04
N LYS A 53 27.18 -4.53 -12.70
CA LYS A 53 26.14 -3.67 -13.27
C LYS A 53 24.76 -4.15 -12.80
N PHE A 54 24.39 -3.71 -11.59
CA PHE A 54 23.05 -3.89 -11.04
C PHE A 54 22.06 -2.90 -11.68
N ILE A 55 20.93 -3.40 -12.19
CA ILE A 55 19.80 -2.58 -12.61
C ILE A 55 18.51 -3.00 -11.90
N SER A 56 17.52 -2.12 -11.87
CA SER A 56 16.22 -2.40 -11.29
C SER A 56 15.12 -1.99 -12.26
N ILE A 57 14.20 -2.90 -12.55
CA ILE A 57 13.03 -2.68 -13.40
C ILE A 57 11.79 -2.81 -12.53
N GLY A 58 10.91 -1.82 -12.58
CA GLY A 58 9.71 -1.90 -11.77
C GLY A 58 8.83 -0.68 -11.83
N ASN A 59 7.98 -0.58 -10.82
CA ASN A 59 6.95 0.44 -10.73
C ASN A 59 7.37 1.59 -9.80
N SER A 60 6.38 2.28 -9.22
CA SER A 60 6.51 3.30 -8.18
C SER A 60 7.48 2.91 -7.06
N LEU A 61 7.40 1.68 -6.54
CA LEU A 61 8.25 1.17 -5.45
C LEU A 61 9.72 1.16 -5.85
N THR A 62 10.00 0.76 -7.09
CA THR A 62 11.35 0.72 -7.67
C THR A 62 11.91 2.12 -7.88
N SER A 63 11.05 3.08 -8.24
CA SER A 63 11.47 4.49 -8.43
C SER A 63 11.74 5.23 -7.11
N GLY A 64 11.26 4.75 -5.97
CA GLY A 64 11.29 5.45 -4.69
C GLY A 64 10.13 6.44 -4.47
N TYR A 65 9.01 6.20 -5.14
CA TYR A 65 7.80 6.99 -5.01
C TYR A 65 7.15 6.75 -3.65
N GLN A 66 7.01 7.79 -2.85
CA GLN A 66 6.39 7.72 -1.53
C GLN A 66 5.66 9.02 -1.24
N ALA A 67 4.76 9.02 -0.26
CA ALA A 67 3.98 10.18 0.12
C ALA A 67 3.27 10.82 -1.09
N GLY A 68 2.77 9.99 -2.01
CA GLY A 68 2.02 10.44 -3.17
C GLY A 68 2.84 11.20 -4.21
N ALA A 69 4.17 11.18 -4.16
CA ALA A 69 5.03 11.87 -5.13
C ALA A 69 6.40 11.19 -5.37
N LEU A 70 7.03 11.53 -6.49
CA LEU A 70 8.45 11.24 -6.73
C LEU A 70 9.29 12.45 -6.34
N PHE A 71 10.13 12.31 -5.29
CA PHE A 71 11.04 13.37 -4.81
C PHE A 71 12.44 12.82 -4.51
N THR A 72 13.46 13.67 -4.58
CA THR A 72 14.88 13.26 -4.55
C THR A 72 15.24 12.40 -3.33
N ALA A 73 14.81 12.80 -2.12
CA ALA A 73 15.10 12.02 -0.92
C ALA A 73 14.42 10.64 -0.92
N GLY A 74 13.22 10.52 -1.52
CA GLY A 74 12.55 9.22 -1.69
C GLY A 74 13.28 8.32 -2.67
N GLN A 75 13.74 8.87 -3.81
CA GLN A 75 14.53 8.12 -4.77
C GLN A 75 15.85 7.62 -4.17
N GLN A 76 16.54 8.44 -3.37
CA GLN A 76 17.80 8.05 -2.68
C GLN A 76 17.63 6.93 -1.64
N ASN A 77 16.40 6.71 -1.18
CA ASN A 77 16.03 5.67 -0.22
C ASN A 77 15.10 4.60 -0.81
N SER A 78 14.97 4.56 -2.14
CA SER A 78 14.27 3.47 -2.84
C SER A 78 14.90 2.12 -2.51
N PHE A 79 14.12 1.03 -2.55
CA PHE A 79 14.67 -0.30 -2.26
C PHE A 79 15.89 -0.64 -3.17
N PRO A 80 15.94 -0.27 -4.47
CA PRO A 80 17.12 -0.52 -5.30
C PRO A 80 18.34 0.31 -4.88
N ALA A 81 18.15 1.57 -4.48
CA ALA A 81 19.24 2.39 -3.97
C ALA A 81 19.82 1.80 -2.67
N ILE A 82 18.95 1.26 -1.81
CA ILE A 82 19.35 0.53 -0.60
C ILE A 82 20.11 -0.75 -0.93
N LEU A 83 19.60 -1.55 -1.87
CA LEU A 83 20.27 -2.77 -2.35
C LEU A 83 21.66 -2.47 -2.89
N SER A 84 21.83 -1.41 -3.69
CA SER A 84 23.14 -1.02 -4.22
C SER A 84 24.16 -0.70 -3.13
N LYS A 85 23.73 -0.06 -2.03
CA LYS A 85 24.57 0.16 -0.84
C LYS A 85 25.00 -1.18 -0.22
N GLN A 86 24.08 -2.14 -0.06
CA GLN A 86 24.42 -3.46 0.51
C GLN A 86 25.29 -4.31 -0.42
N PHE A 87 25.06 -4.26 -1.73
CA PHE A 87 25.89 -4.94 -2.72
C PHE A 87 27.31 -4.39 -2.74
N SER A 88 27.50 -3.09 -2.50
CA SER A 88 28.84 -2.50 -2.34
C SER A 88 29.58 -3.14 -1.16
N LEU A 89 28.94 -3.29 0.00
CA LEU A 89 29.55 -3.95 1.17
C LEU A 89 29.92 -5.42 0.88
N ALA A 90 29.08 -6.14 0.15
CA ALA A 90 29.35 -7.52 -0.25
C ALA A 90 30.48 -7.62 -1.29
N LYS A 91 30.69 -6.59 -2.12
CA LYS A 91 31.78 -6.50 -3.10
C LYS A 91 33.10 -6.03 -2.49
N ASP A 92 33.07 -5.11 -1.54
CA ASP A 92 34.29 -4.60 -0.88
C ASP A 92 35.06 -5.74 -0.18
N SER A 93 34.34 -6.77 0.29
CA SER A 93 34.95 -7.98 0.83
C SER A 93 35.82 -8.75 -0.19
N THR A 94 35.58 -8.53 -1.49
CA THR A 94 36.33 -9.08 -2.63
C THR A 94 37.40 -8.11 -3.17
N GLY A 95 37.55 -6.92 -2.57
CA GLY A 95 38.52 -5.90 -2.98
C GLY A 95 38.06 -5.02 -4.15
N ALA A 96 36.76 -5.01 -4.45
CA ALA A 96 36.18 -4.17 -5.50
C ALA A 96 35.81 -2.77 -5.00
N THR A 97 35.49 -1.85 -5.91
CA THR A 97 35.06 -0.49 -5.61
C THR A 97 33.56 -0.38 -5.33
N THR A 98 33.16 0.66 -4.61
CA THR A 98 31.75 1.02 -4.32
C THR A 98 30.92 1.14 -5.60
N LEU A 99 29.71 0.57 -5.60
CA LEU A 99 28.77 0.71 -6.71
C LEU A 99 28.14 2.10 -6.71
N THR A 100 28.07 2.72 -7.90
CA THR A 100 27.27 3.93 -8.11
C THR A 100 25.90 3.53 -8.66
N PHE A 101 24.83 3.96 -8.00
CA PHE A 101 23.46 3.72 -8.45
C PHE A 101 22.87 4.99 -9.06
N ASN A 102 22.81 5.04 -10.39
CA ASN A 102 22.26 6.17 -11.12
C ASN A 102 20.77 5.94 -11.37
N GLN A 103 19.96 6.96 -11.08
CA GLN A 103 18.52 6.93 -11.29
C GLN A 103 18.06 8.20 -12.03
N PRO A 104 16.88 8.17 -12.66
CA PRO A 104 16.25 9.35 -13.24
C PRO A 104 15.84 10.35 -12.14
N ASP A 105 16.82 11.03 -11.53
CA ASP A 105 16.57 11.94 -10.41
C ASP A 105 15.60 13.05 -10.86
N ILE A 106 14.59 13.26 -10.04
CA ILE A 106 13.57 14.26 -10.23
C ILE A 106 14.06 15.65 -9.84
N ASN A 107 15.16 15.72 -9.08
CA ASN A 107 15.82 16.94 -8.63
C ASN A 107 14.83 17.93 -7.98
N SER A 108 14.01 17.41 -7.07
CA SER A 108 12.95 18.17 -6.39
C SER A 108 12.77 17.67 -4.96
N VAL A 109 12.77 18.61 -4.00
CA VAL A 109 12.59 18.33 -2.57
C VAL A 109 11.15 17.89 -2.27
N ASN A 110 10.19 18.62 -2.84
CA ASN A 110 8.77 18.35 -2.68
C ASN A 110 8.28 17.32 -3.72
N GLY A 111 8.98 17.17 -4.83
CA GLY A 111 8.66 16.18 -5.86
C GLY A 111 7.46 16.56 -6.72
N TYR A 112 7.03 15.59 -7.51
CA TYR A 112 5.87 15.69 -8.39
C TYR A 112 4.90 14.58 -7.99
N SER A 113 3.69 14.97 -7.60
CA SER A 113 2.58 14.03 -7.47
C SER A 113 1.99 13.77 -8.86
N SER A 114 1.30 12.65 -9.07
CA SER A 114 0.43 12.47 -10.24
C SER A 114 -1.05 12.63 -9.88
N SER A 115 -1.34 13.03 -8.65
CA SER A 115 -2.67 12.94 -8.05
C SER A 115 -3.25 14.27 -7.60
N VAL A 116 -2.47 15.36 -7.54
CA VAL A 116 -2.94 16.65 -7.01
C VAL A 116 -2.39 17.85 -7.77
N THR A 117 -3.22 18.40 -8.67
CA THR A 117 -2.91 19.61 -9.43
C THR A 117 -3.92 20.71 -9.08
N ILE A 118 -3.47 21.95 -8.84
CA ILE A 118 -4.38 23.10 -8.62
C ILE A 118 -4.54 23.86 -9.94
N GLY A 119 -5.80 24.11 -10.32
CA GLY A 119 -6.14 24.87 -11.53
C GLY A 119 -5.93 24.06 -12.81
N PRO A 120 -5.88 24.69 -13.99
CA PRO A 120 -5.65 24.00 -15.25
C PRO A 120 -4.20 23.52 -15.31
N ASN A 121 -3.89 22.33 -14.78
CA ASN A 121 -2.66 21.56 -14.93
C ASN A 121 -1.30 22.32 -14.90
N THR A 122 -1.23 23.47 -14.22
CA THR A 122 -0.07 24.39 -14.28
C THR A 122 0.83 24.28 -13.06
N VAL A 123 0.31 23.80 -11.93
CA VAL A 123 1.04 23.72 -10.66
C VAL A 123 0.81 22.35 -10.01
N GLU A 124 1.89 21.59 -9.83
CA GLU A 124 1.83 20.31 -9.11
C GLU A 124 2.08 20.56 -7.62
N LEU A 125 1.20 20.03 -6.79
CA LEU A 125 1.45 20.03 -5.36
C LEU A 125 2.41 18.88 -5.05
N GLY A 126 3.44 19.19 -4.26
CA GLY A 126 4.43 18.19 -3.87
C GLY A 126 3.86 17.06 -3.02
N ARG A 127 4.76 16.20 -2.54
CA ARG A 127 4.48 15.07 -1.65
C ARG A 127 3.54 15.43 -0.50
N TYR A 128 2.75 14.46 -0.06
CA TYR A 128 1.99 14.55 1.17
C TYR A 128 2.91 14.67 2.39
N ILE A 129 2.45 15.43 3.37
CA ILE A 129 2.97 15.50 4.73
C ILE A 129 1.79 15.36 5.69
N LEU A 130 2.03 14.94 6.92
CA LEU A 130 1.00 15.05 7.95
C LEU A 130 0.93 16.51 8.42
N PHE A 131 -0.20 17.17 8.19
CA PHE A 131 -0.39 18.57 8.56
C PHE A 131 -1.61 18.74 9.47
N ALA A 132 -1.39 19.35 10.63
CA ALA A 132 -2.41 19.67 11.63
C ALA A 132 -2.80 21.14 11.50
N SER A 133 -3.76 21.44 10.63
CA SER A 133 -4.16 22.82 10.31
C SER A 133 -4.72 23.63 11.50
N ASP A 134 -5.23 22.95 12.52
CA ASP A 134 -5.74 23.51 13.77
C ASP A 134 -4.70 23.56 14.90
N GLY A 135 -3.48 23.08 14.63
CA GLY A 135 -2.39 22.96 15.59
C GLY A 135 -2.47 21.73 16.50
N ASN A 136 -3.48 20.87 16.39
CA ASN A 136 -3.57 19.61 17.14
C ASN A 136 -2.94 18.46 16.34
N PRO A 137 -1.79 17.91 16.78
CA PRO A 137 -1.11 16.82 16.05
C PRO A 137 -1.96 15.55 15.86
N ASN A 138 -2.98 15.34 16.70
CA ASN A 138 -3.87 14.18 16.60
C ASN A 138 -4.87 14.30 15.44
N ASP A 139 -5.14 15.52 14.97
CA ASP A 139 -6.07 15.80 13.88
C ASP A 139 -5.32 15.99 12.55
N ALA A 140 -4.03 15.64 12.52
CA ALA A 140 -3.19 15.78 11.34
C ALA A 140 -3.63 14.85 10.20
N LEU A 141 -3.77 15.42 9.01
CA LEU A 141 -4.15 14.68 7.81
C LEU A 141 -3.05 14.75 6.74
N PRO A 142 -2.92 13.72 5.89
CA PRO A 142 -2.12 13.81 4.67
C PRO A 142 -2.52 15.03 3.83
N THR A 143 -1.62 15.98 3.73
CA THR A 143 -1.82 17.26 3.01
C THR A 143 -0.65 17.49 2.07
N PRO A 144 -0.87 17.89 0.81
CA PRO A 144 0.23 18.18 -0.10
C PRO A 144 1.15 19.27 0.46
N ALA A 145 2.46 19.09 0.37
CA ALA A 145 3.45 20.01 0.90
C ALA A 145 3.24 21.45 0.39
N GLY A 146 2.94 21.60 -0.91
CA GLY A 146 2.69 22.89 -1.55
C GLY A 146 1.30 23.49 -1.31
N TYR A 147 0.47 22.91 -0.43
CA TYR A 147 -0.88 23.41 -0.15
C TYR A 147 -0.86 24.76 0.59
N PRO A 148 -1.74 25.72 0.27
CA PRO A 148 -1.80 27.01 0.96
C PRO A 148 -1.98 26.85 2.48
N GLY A 149 -1.13 27.54 3.26
CA GLY A 149 -1.17 27.50 4.74
C GLY A 149 -0.22 26.48 5.37
N VAL A 150 0.36 25.56 4.60
CA VAL A 150 1.47 24.73 5.08
C VAL A 150 2.69 25.62 5.35
N PRO A 151 3.46 25.43 6.44
CA PRO A 151 4.64 26.23 6.74
C PRO A 151 5.86 25.86 5.87
N ALA A 152 6.86 26.75 5.85
CA ALA A 152 8.15 26.48 5.24
C ALA A 152 8.87 25.30 5.95
N PRO A 153 9.68 24.48 5.24
CA PRO A 153 10.06 24.60 3.83
C PRO A 153 9.08 23.93 2.84
N TYR A 154 7.95 23.40 3.31
CA TYR A 154 7.04 22.60 2.48
C TYR A 154 6.15 23.44 1.56
N ASN A 155 5.89 24.70 1.91
CA ASN A 155 4.97 25.65 1.27
C ASN A 155 5.27 26.06 -0.20
N THR A 156 6.16 25.36 -0.89
CA THR A 156 6.55 25.65 -2.27
C THR A 156 5.94 24.62 -3.22
N ALA A 157 5.03 25.07 -4.08
CA ALA A 157 4.52 24.26 -5.18
C ALA A 157 5.52 24.20 -6.35
N GLY A 158 5.51 23.09 -7.09
CA GLY A 158 6.39 22.88 -8.24
C GLY A 158 5.72 23.17 -9.58
N PRO A 159 6.49 23.28 -10.67
CA PRO A 159 5.92 23.30 -12.02
C PRO A 159 5.13 22.01 -12.29
N GLY A 160 4.08 22.06 -13.11
CA GLY A 160 3.29 20.87 -13.49
C GLY A 160 3.98 19.98 -14.55
N PHE A 161 3.41 18.80 -14.86
CA PHE A 161 3.90 17.93 -15.95
C PHE A 161 3.83 18.57 -17.35
N SER A 162 2.99 19.60 -17.51
CA SER A 162 2.89 20.37 -18.76
C SER A 162 4.06 21.34 -18.94
N ASP A 163 4.84 21.61 -17.88
CA ASP A 163 5.97 22.51 -17.90
C ASP A 163 7.21 21.83 -18.55
N PRO A 164 7.82 22.43 -19.59
CA PRO A 164 9.02 21.88 -20.21
C PRO A 164 10.20 21.65 -19.26
N THR A 165 10.28 22.40 -18.16
CA THR A 165 11.34 22.26 -17.15
C THR A 165 11.30 20.92 -16.42
N PHE A 166 10.14 20.26 -16.33
CA PHE A 166 10.02 18.90 -15.80
C PHE A 166 10.85 17.89 -16.62
N TYR A 167 10.86 18.07 -17.95
CA TYR A 167 11.60 17.22 -18.88
C TYR A 167 13.07 17.62 -19.06
N ALA A 168 13.54 18.65 -18.36
CA ALA A 168 14.95 19.00 -18.33
C ALA A 168 15.75 17.85 -17.72
N ILE A 169 16.67 17.28 -18.50
CA ILE A 169 17.50 16.16 -18.10
C ILE A 169 18.69 16.68 -17.28
N THR A 170 18.78 16.27 -16.03
CA THR A 170 19.89 16.60 -15.11
C THR A 170 20.82 15.40 -14.84
N PHE A 171 20.61 14.29 -15.56
CA PHE A 171 21.31 13.02 -15.36
C PHE A 171 21.75 12.38 -16.69
N ASP A 172 22.72 11.48 -16.63
CA ASP A 172 23.24 10.76 -17.80
C ASP A 172 22.44 9.48 -18.05
N LYS A 173 21.57 9.49 -19.09
CA LYS A 173 20.72 8.35 -19.46
C LYS A 173 21.51 7.06 -19.70
N THR A 174 22.75 7.17 -20.20
CA THR A 174 23.58 5.99 -20.54
C THR A 174 24.12 5.27 -19.31
N LYS A 175 24.09 5.92 -18.14
CA LYS A 175 24.61 5.38 -16.89
C LYS A 175 23.54 4.82 -15.96
N LEU A 176 22.27 4.94 -16.33
CA LEU A 176 21.14 4.55 -15.49
C LEU A 176 21.23 3.10 -15.01
N ASN A 177 20.76 2.93 -13.79
CA ASN A 177 20.57 1.65 -13.11
C ASN A 177 19.09 1.46 -12.75
N ASN A 178 18.36 2.54 -12.49
CA ASN A 178 16.95 2.49 -12.13
C ASN A 178 16.05 2.73 -13.35
N PHE A 179 15.22 1.75 -13.67
CA PHE A 179 14.18 1.79 -14.70
C PHE A 179 12.78 1.65 -14.07
N GLY A 180 12.64 2.09 -12.82
CA GLY A 180 11.37 2.20 -12.11
C GLY A 180 10.52 3.34 -12.64
N VAL A 181 9.25 3.05 -12.98
CA VAL A 181 8.31 4.05 -13.51
C VAL A 181 7.05 4.09 -12.63
N PRO A 182 6.76 5.20 -11.95
CA PRO A 182 5.53 5.34 -11.17
C PRO A 182 4.27 5.06 -11.99
N GLY A 183 3.35 4.30 -11.40
CA GLY A 183 2.03 3.97 -11.99
C GLY A 183 2.07 3.04 -13.21
N ILE A 184 3.23 2.51 -13.60
CA ILE A 184 3.36 1.67 -14.79
C ILE A 184 2.67 0.30 -14.61
N LEU A 185 1.90 -0.15 -15.61
CA LEU A 185 1.40 -1.52 -15.72
C LEU A 185 2.44 -2.43 -16.37
N LEU A 186 2.38 -3.74 -16.09
CA LEU A 186 3.30 -4.72 -16.68
C LEU A 186 3.31 -4.66 -18.21
N GLY A 187 2.15 -4.57 -18.86
CA GLY A 187 2.06 -4.50 -20.32
C GLY A 187 2.74 -3.25 -20.92
N GLN A 188 2.66 -2.10 -20.23
CA GLN A 188 3.19 -0.83 -20.73
C GLN A 188 4.73 -0.79 -20.80
N CYS A 189 5.43 -1.65 -20.04
CA CYS A 189 6.89 -1.74 -20.09
C CYS A 189 7.44 -2.27 -21.44
N LEU A 190 6.55 -2.85 -22.25
CA LEU A 190 6.83 -3.41 -23.58
C LEU A 190 6.40 -2.49 -24.73
N ILE A 191 5.85 -1.31 -24.44
CA ILE A 191 5.25 -0.41 -25.43
C ILE A 191 6.10 0.85 -25.56
N GLY A 192 6.52 1.17 -26.80
CA GLY A 192 7.35 2.36 -27.06
C GLY A 192 6.60 3.67 -26.83
N ALA A 193 5.30 3.69 -27.17
CA ALA A 193 4.42 4.83 -26.95
C ALA A 193 4.35 5.26 -25.48
N THR A 194 4.66 4.40 -24.51
CA THR A 194 4.70 4.77 -23.10
C THR A 194 5.60 5.99 -22.83
N GLY A 195 6.69 6.14 -23.60
CA GLY A 195 7.64 7.25 -23.45
C GLY A 195 7.28 8.53 -24.20
N GLY A 196 6.17 8.55 -24.96
CA GLY A 196 5.75 9.71 -25.76
C GLY A 196 5.24 9.34 -27.16
N PRO A 197 4.69 10.31 -27.92
CA PRO A 197 4.31 11.65 -27.47
C PRO A 197 3.12 11.61 -26.50
N SER A 198 2.86 12.71 -25.77
CA SER A 198 1.78 12.78 -24.78
C SER A 198 0.38 12.92 -25.38
N THR A 199 0.26 13.64 -26.50
CA THR A 199 -1.03 13.99 -27.11
C THR A 199 -1.81 12.76 -27.57
N ASN A 200 -3.02 12.58 -27.02
CA ASN A 200 -3.95 11.49 -27.36
C ASN A 200 -3.38 10.06 -27.19
N ASN A 201 -2.36 9.90 -26.35
CA ASN A 201 -1.72 8.61 -26.11
C ASN A 201 -2.17 8.04 -24.75
N PRO A 202 -3.03 7.01 -24.72
CA PRO A 202 -3.54 6.44 -23.47
C PRO A 202 -2.46 5.71 -22.65
N TYR A 203 -1.29 5.44 -23.23
CA TYR A 203 -0.19 4.77 -22.56
C TYR A 203 0.88 5.73 -22.03
N PHE A 204 0.77 7.03 -22.33
CA PHE A 204 1.80 8.00 -22.00
C PHE A 204 2.06 8.04 -20.49
N ASN A 205 3.33 7.90 -20.10
CA ASN A 205 3.76 8.08 -18.74
C ASN A 205 4.81 9.20 -18.67
N PRO A 206 4.53 10.32 -17.98
CA PRO A 206 5.44 11.47 -17.94
C PRO A 206 6.79 11.13 -17.29
N TYR A 207 6.82 10.19 -16.34
CA TYR A 207 8.05 9.79 -15.68
C TYR A 207 8.96 9.00 -16.62
N TYR A 208 8.42 8.07 -17.41
CA TYR A 208 9.24 7.36 -18.41
C TYR A 208 9.72 8.30 -19.51
N ALA A 209 8.87 9.23 -19.98
CA ALA A 209 9.23 10.20 -21.00
C ALA A 209 10.49 11.03 -20.65
N ARG A 210 10.77 11.27 -19.36
CA ARG A 210 12.02 11.95 -18.92
C ARG A 210 13.27 11.17 -19.29
N PHE A 211 13.24 9.84 -19.20
CA PHE A 211 14.43 9.02 -19.35
C PHE A 211 14.40 7.99 -20.48
N ALA A 212 13.29 7.88 -21.22
CA ALA A 212 13.21 7.09 -22.45
C ALA A 212 14.39 7.45 -23.37
N SER A 213 15.11 6.43 -23.86
CA SER A 213 16.27 6.67 -24.74
C SER A 213 15.84 7.25 -26.09
N THR A 214 14.71 6.77 -26.62
CA THR A 214 14.09 7.23 -27.85
C THR A 214 12.57 7.36 -27.63
N PRO A 215 12.08 8.50 -27.12
CA PRO A 215 10.66 8.72 -26.82
C PRO A 215 9.73 8.26 -27.95
N GLY A 216 8.74 7.45 -27.62
CA GLY A 216 7.77 6.86 -28.55
C GLY A 216 8.22 5.60 -29.29
N THR A 217 9.49 5.22 -29.20
CA THR A 217 10.03 4.00 -29.83
C THR A 217 10.68 3.05 -28.83
N SER A 218 11.52 3.56 -27.91
CA SER A 218 12.17 2.74 -26.89
C SER A 218 11.15 2.26 -25.85
N THR A 219 11.35 1.03 -25.37
CA THR A 219 10.55 0.45 -24.28
C THR A 219 11.36 0.44 -22.99
N ILE A 220 10.69 0.38 -21.84
CA ILE A 220 11.38 0.31 -20.54
C ILE A 220 12.29 -0.93 -20.47
N ILE A 221 11.81 -2.08 -20.97
CA ILE A 221 12.61 -3.31 -21.04
C ILE A 221 13.79 -3.17 -22.03
N GLY A 222 13.57 -2.50 -23.16
CA GLY A 222 14.63 -2.22 -24.13
C GLY A 222 15.74 -1.34 -23.56
N ASP A 223 15.37 -0.27 -22.88
CA ASP A 223 16.32 0.63 -22.21
C ASP A 223 17.07 -0.07 -21.07
N ALA A 224 16.37 -0.92 -20.30
CA ALA A 224 16.99 -1.74 -19.26
C ALA A 224 18.01 -2.73 -19.82
N LEU A 225 17.70 -3.40 -20.93
CA LEU A 225 18.62 -4.30 -21.63
C LEU A 225 19.82 -3.56 -22.22
N ALA A 226 19.61 -2.37 -22.79
CA ALA A 226 20.67 -1.53 -23.34
C ALA A 226 21.71 -1.09 -22.30
N ALA A 227 21.33 -1.07 -21.01
CA ALA A 227 22.26 -0.83 -19.90
C ALA A 227 23.22 -2.01 -19.62
N ALA A 228 23.10 -3.13 -20.35
CA ALA A 228 23.94 -4.32 -20.27
C ALA A 228 24.12 -4.85 -18.83
N PRO A 229 23.02 -5.28 -18.16
CA PRO A 229 23.08 -5.69 -16.77
C PRO A 229 23.86 -6.99 -16.55
N THR A 230 24.45 -7.10 -15.37
CA THR A 230 25.00 -8.36 -14.83
C THR A 230 24.14 -8.91 -13.69
N PHE A 231 23.34 -8.05 -13.06
CA PHE A 231 22.31 -8.44 -12.11
C PHE A 231 21.07 -7.53 -12.23
N PHE A 232 19.88 -8.07 -11.99
CA PHE A 232 18.66 -7.25 -11.99
C PHE A 232 17.68 -7.60 -10.86
N THR A 233 16.82 -6.64 -10.51
CA THR A 233 15.54 -6.93 -9.84
C THR A 233 14.40 -6.57 -10.77
N PHE A 234 13.31 -7.33 -10.71
CA PHE A 234 12.10 -7.09 -11.49
C PHE A 234 10.87 -7.07 -10.56
N ASP A 235 10.24 -5.90 -10.45
CA ASP A 235 9.11 -5.61 -9.58
C ASP A 235 7.96 -4.94 -10.36
N LEU A 236 7.35 -5.70 -11.28
CA LEU A 236 6.17 -5.29 -12.06
C LEU A 236 5.01 -6.26 -11.87
N GLY A 237 3.79 -5.73 -11.94
CA GLY A 237 2.56 -6.48 -11.74
C GLY A 237 1.68 -5.96 -10.60
N ASN A 238 2.24 -5.19 -9.66
CA ASN A 238 1.46 -4.63 -8.54
C ASN A 238 0.36 -3.66 -9.03
N ASN A 239 0.69 -2.81 -10.00
CA ASN A 239 -0.26 -1.84 -10.55
C ASN A 239 -1.38 -2.48 -11.40
N ASP A 240 -1.18 -3.70 -11.89
CA ASP A 240 -2.17 -4.48 -12.63
C ASP A 240 -3.38 -4.89 -11.77
N VAL A 241 -3.30 -4.72 -10.44
CA VAL A 241 -4.43 -4.85 -9.49
C VAL A 241 -4.64 -3.61 -8.62
N LEU A 242 -3.57 -2.88 -8.27
CA LEU A 242 -3.66 -1.70 -7.39
C LEU A 242 -4.52 -0.59 -8.01
N GLY A 243 -4.41 -0.36 -9.32
CA GLY A 243 -5.21 0.65 -10.01
C GLY A 243 -6.71 0.42 -9.81
N TYR A 244 -7.17 -0.79 -10.12
CA TYR A 244 -8.56 -1.23 -9.89
C TYR A 244 -8.98 -1.06 -8.43
N ALA A 245 -8.15 -1.51 -7.48
CA ALA A 245 -8.48 -1.45 -6.06
C ALA A 245 -8.60 0.00 -5.56
N THR A 246 -7.67 0.87 -5.95
CA THR A 246 -7.60 2.27 -5.45
C THR A 246 -8.59 3.21 -6.12
N THR A 247 -9.19 2.81 -7.25
CA THR A 247 -10.39 3.45 -7.81
C THR A 247 -11.69 2.79 -7.32
N GLY A 248 -11.60 2.01 -6.24
CA GLY A 248 -12.74 1.37 -5.59
C GLY A 248 -13.53 0.45 -6.52
N GLY A 249 -12.84 -0.25 -7.42
CA GLY A 249 -13.47 -1.23 -8.30
C GLY A 249 -14.27 -0.66 -9.48
N ASP A 250 -14.25 0.66 -9.69
CA ASP A 250 -15.05 1.35 -10.72
C ASP A 250 -14.69 1.01 -12.19
N ASN A 251 -13.71 0.12 -12.40
CA ASN A 251 -13.18 -0.32 -13.68
C ASN A 251 -12.56 0.78 -14.57
N SER A 252 -12.33 1.99 -14.06
CA SER A 252 -11.58 3.03 -14.78
C SER A 252 -10.14 2.59 -15.08
N ILE A 253 -9.56 1.77 -14.19
CA ILE A 253 -8.31 1.04 -14.41
C ILE A 253 -8.59 -0.45 -14.13
N PRO A 254 -8.89 -1.27 -15.15
CA PRO A 254 -9.31 -2.65 -14.94
C PRO A 254 -8.14 -3.55 -14.52
N ILE A 255 -8.46 -4.65 -13.82
CA ILE A 255 -7.48 -5.71 -13.52
C ILE A 255 -6.97 -6.33 -14.83
N THR A 256 -5.66 -6.48 -14.97
CA THR A 256 -5.09 -7.20 -16.13
C THR A 256 -5.56 -8.66 -16.11
N SER A 257 -6.06 -9.21 -17.23
CA SER A 257 -6.47 -10.62 -17.21
C SER A 257 -5.30 -11.56 -16.93
N GLN A 258 -5.56 -12.71 -16.29
CA GLN A 258 -4.53 -13.72 -16.02
C GLN A 258 -3.72 -14.09 -17.28
N ALA A 259 -4.40 -14.28 -18.41
CA ALA A 259 -3.75 -14.63 -19.68
C ALA A 259 -2.81 -13.52 -20.20
N ASN A 260 -3.26 -12.25 -20.13
CA ASN A 260 -2.45 -11.10 -20.53
C ASN A 260 -1.26 -10.94 -19.61
N PHE A 261 -1.46 -11.05 -18.29
CA PHE A 261 -0.38 -11.00 -17.31
C PHE A 261 0.72 -12.03 -17.62
N GLN A 262 0.34 -13.29 -17.84
CA GLN A 262 1.28 -14.36 -18.18
C GLN A 262 2.08 -14.03 -19.44
N THR A 263 1.40 -13.55 -20.49
CA THR A 263 2.04 -13.21 -21.76
C THR A 263 3.01 -12.03 -21.60
N TYR A 264 2.59 -10.94 -20.94
CA TYR A 264 3.45 -9.77 -20.74
C TYR A 264 4.63 -10.09 -19.84
N TYR A 265 4.44 -10.89 -18.80
CA TYR A 265 5.51 -11.30 -17.89
C TYR A 265 6.54 -12.16 -18.60
N GLN A 266 6.10 -13.14 -19.41
CA GLN A 266 6.99 -13.96 -20.25
C GLN A 266 7.77 -13.10 -21.21
N ASN A 267 7.14 -12.12 -21.87
CA ASN A 267 7.82 -11.25 -22.81
C ASN A 267 8.85 -10.34 -22.11
N ALA A 268 8.51 -9.77 -20.95
CA ALA A 268 9.38 -8.86 -20.22
C ALA A 268 10.57 -9.59 -19.57
N VAL A 269 10.32 -10.55 -18.69
CA VAL A 269 11.39 -11.28 -17.99
C VAL A 269 12.10 -12.25 -18.93
N GLY A 270 11.37 -12.87 -19.86
CA GLY A 270 11.98 -13.70 -20.90
C GLY A 270 12.96 -12.92 -21.78
N ALA A 271 12.66 -11.67 -22.14
CA ALA A 271 13.62 -10.84 -22.87
C ALA A 271 14.91 -10.58 -22.07
N LEU A 272 14.83 -10.37 -20.75
CA LEU A 272 16.00 -10.25 -19.87
C LEU A 272 16.82 -11.56 -19.85
N LEU A 273 16.15 -12.71 -19.78
CA LEU A 273 16.81 -14.01 -19.76
C LEU A 273 17.44 -14.39 -21.12
N THR A 274 16.79 -14.05 -22.23
CA THR A 274 17.28 -14.38 -23.58
C THR A 274 18.39 -13.44 -24.03
N ASN A 275 18.30 -12.14 -23.74
CA ASN A 275 19.20 -11.12 -24.30
C ASN A 275 20.28 -10.64 -23.32
N SER A 276 20.39 -11.26 -22.15
CA SER A 276 21.49 -11.02 -21.20
C SER A 276 21.87 -12.33 -20.51
N THR A 277 23.02 -12.35 -19.84
CA THR A 277 23.43 -13.44 -18.93
C THR A 277 23.15 -13.12 -17.46
N ALA A 278 22.54 -11.96 -17.17
CA ALA A 278 22.31 -11.48 -15.82
C ALA A 278 21.47 -12.45 -14.98
N LYS A 279 21.87 -12.66 -13.73
CA LYS A 279 20.98 -13.26 -12.73
C LYS A 279 20.06 -12.18 -12.17
N GLY A 280 18.95 -12.56 -11.57
CA GLY A 280 18.07 -11.58 -10.98
C GLY A 280 17.10 -12.10 -9.95
N VAL A 281 16.40 -11.17 -9.33
CA VAL A 281 15.33 -11.43 -8.38
C VAL A 281 14.02 -10.91 -8.96
N VAL A 282 13.00 -11.76 -8.95
CA VAL A 282 11.62 -11.35 -9.23
C VAL A 282 10.85 -11.28 -7.91
N THR A 283 9.94 -10.33 -7.78
CA THR A 283 9.09 -10.17 -6.59
C THR A 283 7.72 -10.77 -6.81
N THR A 284 7.12 -11.32 -5.76
CA THR A 284 5.67 -11.59 -5.74
C THR A 284 4.90 -10.29 -5.48
N ILE A 285 3.65 -10.24 -5.87
CA ILE A 285 2.75 -9.10 -5.71
C ILE A 285 2.09 -9.19 -4.33
N PRO A 286 2.25 -8.19 -3.45
CA PRO A 286 1.58 -8.18 -2.15
C PRO A 286 0.07 -8.06 -2.27
N ASP A 287 -0.65 -8.39 -1.19
CA ASP A 287 -2.07 -8.10 -1.11
C ASP A 287 -2.28 -6.59 -0.96
N VAL A 288 -2.67 -5.96 -2.07
CA VAL A 288 -2.87 -4.51 -2.15
C VAL A 288 -4.05 -4.02 -1.32
N THR A 289 -4.95 -4.90 -0.87
CA THR A 289 -6.11 -4.53 -0.05
C THR A 289 -5.76 -4.38 1.43
N THR A 290 -4.55 -4.82 1.84
CA THR A 290 -4.09 -4.75 3.24
C THR A 290 -3.32 -3.48 3.58
N ILE A 291 -3.04 -2.63 2.58
CA ILE A 291 -2.29 -1.38 2.78
C ILE A 291 -3.14 -0.35 3.54
N PRO A 292 -2.52 0.64 4.21
CA PRO A 292 -3.25 1.64 4.99
C PRO A 292 -4.28 2.45 4.21
N PHE A 293 -4.15 2.54 2.88
CA PHE A 293 -5.13 3.16 2.00
C PHE A 293 -6.56 2.63 2.23
N PHE A 294 -6.72 1.36 2.62
CA PHE A 294 -8.04 0.73 2.82
C PHE A 294 -8.43 0.55 4.29
N ASN A 295 -7.48 0.70 5.21
CA ASN A 295 -7.64 0.31 6.62
C ASN A 295 -7.56 1.48 7.60
N THR A 296 -7.52 2.72 7.09
CA THR A 296 -7.41 3.93 7.93
C THR A 296 -8.77 4.55 8.24
N VAL A 297 -9.68 4.59 7.25
CA VAL A 297 -11.04 5.13 7.44
C VAL A 297 -11.96 3.99 7.84
N SER A 298 -12.65 4.12 8.97
CA SER A 298 -13.58 3.08 9.43
C SER A 298 -14.87 3.09 8.62
N TYR A 299 -15.43 1.90 8.35
CA TYR A 299 -16.73 1.74 7.65
C TYR A 299 -17.90 2.41 8.39
N ASN A 300 -17.75 2.69 9.68
CA ASN A 300 -18.76 3.31 10.56
C ASN A 300 -18.37 4.71 11.04
N ALA A 301 -17.72 5.51 10.19
CA ALA A 301 -17.19 6.82 10.53
C ALA A 301 -18.21 7.99 10.47
N ILE A 302 -19.53 7.75 10.47
CA ILE A 302 -20.55 8.80 10.43
C ILE A 302 -21.06 9.14 11.85
N PRO A 303 -20.57 10.19 12.52
CA PRO A 303 -21.15 10.64 13.78
C PRO A 303 -22.47 11.40 13.54
N LEU A 304 -23.53 11.06 14.27
CA LEU A 304 -24.83 11.75 14.22
C LEU A 304 -25.32 12.13 15.61
N THR A 305 -25.96 13.30 15.70
CA THR A 305 -26.71 13.80 16.84
C THR A 305 -28.14 13.25 16.87
N SER A 306 -28.85 13.44 17.99
CA SER A 306 -30.26 13.02 18.11
C SER A 306 -31.18 13.69 17.10
N ASP A 307 -30.93 14.97 16.78
CA ASP A 307 -31.76 15.74 15.84
C ASP A 307 -31.53 15.25 14.41
N GLU A 308 -30.27 15.01 14.03
CA GLU A 308 -29.91 14.46 12.72
C GLU A 308 -30.50 13.06 12.50
N VAL A 309 -30.44 12.19 13.51
CA VAL A 309 -31.07 10.86 13.44
C VAL A 309 -32.58 10.98 13.25
N THR A 310 -33.25 11.87 14.00
CA THR A 310 -34.69 12.09 13.88
C THR A 310 -35.06 12.57 12.47
N GLN A 311 -34.27 13.48 11.90
CA GLN A 311 -34.49 13.99 10.55
C GLN A 311 -34.25 12.89 9.49
N LEU A 312 -33.13 12.17 9.57
CA LEU A 312 -32.74 11.15 8.60
C LEU A 312 -33.69 9.95 8.62
N MET A 313 -34.20 9.57 9.79
CA MET A 313 -35.11 8.43 9.96
C MET A 313 -36.60 8.80 9.85
N GLY A 314 -36.92 10.06 9.50
CA GLY A 314 -38.29 10.53 9.30
C GLY A 314 -38.98 9.95 8.05
N ALA A 315 -40.31 10.08 7.99
CA ALA A 315 -41.14 9.54 6.90
C ALA A 315 -40.86 10.16 5.51
N THR A 316 -40.26 11.36 5.46
CA THR A 316 -39.84 12.02 4.21
C THR A 316 -38.39 11.74 3.83
N ALA A 317 -37.69 10.90 4.61
CA ALA A 317 -36.29 10.52 4.42
C ALA A 317 -36.16 8.97 4.46
N PHE A 318 -35.18 8.41 5.17
CA PHE A 318 -34.96 6.97 5.20
C PHE A 318 -36.06 6.17 5.91
N GLY A 319 -36.85 6.80 6.78
CA GLY A 319 -38.05 6.17 7.31
C GLY A 319 -39.07 5.85 6.21
N GLY A 320 -39.28 6.78 5.27
CA GLY A 320 -40.13 6.56 4.09
C GLY A 320 -39.55 5.55 3.11
N TYR A 321 -38.24 5.62 2.85
CA TYR A 321 -37.53 4.62 2.04
C TYR A 321 -37.72 3.21 2.62
N ASN A 322 -37.48 3.02 3.93
CA ASN A 322 -37.62 1.74 4.60
C ASN A 322 -39.07 1.22 4.54
N GLN A 323 -40.07 2.09 4.63
CA GLN A 323 -41.47 1.70 4.47
C GLN A 323 -41.77 1.18 3.06
N VAL A 324 -41.26 1.83 2.01
CA VAL A 324 -41.41 1.34 0.63
C VAL A 324 -40.73 -0.01 0.45
N MET A 325 -39.49 -0.15 0.94
CA MET A 325 -38.72 -1.40 0.87
C MET A 325 -39.45 -2.55 1.59
N GLN A 326 -39.96 -2.33 2.79
CA GLN A 326 -40.74 -3.33 3.53
C GLN A 326 -42.06 -3.66 2.84
N GLY A 327 -42.74 -2.66 2.27
CA GLY A 327 -43.95 -2.86 1.46
C GLY A 327 -43.68 -3.74 0.23
N LEU A 328 -42.55 -3.53 -0.45
CA LEU A 328 -42.10 -4.38 -1.55
C LEU A 328 -41.85 -5.81 -1.11
N ALA A 329 -41.13 -6.02 0.00
CA ALA A 329 -40.88 -7.36 0.55
C ALA A 329 -42.20 -8.08 0.88
N GLY A 330 -43.17 -7.37 1.47
CA GLY A 330 -44.51 -7.91 1.74
C GLY A 330 -45.25 -8.29 0.45
N ALA A 331 -45.22 -7.43 -0.58
CA ALA A 331 -45.86 -7.70 -1.87
C ALA A 331 -45.23 -8.92 -2.59
N LEU A 332 -43.89 -9.01 -2.60
CA LEU A 332 -43.17 -10.16 -3.16
C LEU A 332 -43.43 -11.46 -2.38
N THR A 333 -43.64 -11.38 -1.07
CA THR A 333 -43.99 -12.55 -0.24
C THR A 333 -45.42 -13.01 -0.53
N ALA A 334 -46.36 -12.09 -0.62
CA ALA A 334 -47.79 -12.41 -0.77
C ALA A 334 -48.15 -12.86 -2.19
N ALA A 335 -47.58 -12.22 -3.22
CA ALA A 335 -47.95 -12.45 -4.61
C ALA A 335 -46.77 -12.17 -5.57
N PRO A 336 -45.69 -12.99 -5.54
CA PRO A 336 -44.51 -12.79 -6.39
C PRO A 336 -44.84 -12.81 -7.90
N GLY A 337 -45.91 -13.52 -8.28
CA GLY A 337 -46.39 -13.57 -9.67
C GLY A 337 -46.80 -12.21 -10.25
N ASN A 338 -47.17 -11.23 -9.41
CA ASN A 338 -47.45 -9.85 -9.85
C ASN A 338 -46.19 -9.13 -10.37
N PHE A 339 -45.01 -9.64 -10.01
CA PHE A 339 -43.71 -9.17 -10.48
C PHE A 339 -43.10 -10.11 -11.53
N GLY A 340 -43.86 -11.08 -12.04
CA GLY A 340 -43.36 -12.09 -12.99
C GLY A 340 -42.40 -13.10 -12.37
N LEU A 341 -42.44 -13.28 -11.04
CA LEU A 341 -41.56 -14.17 -10.31
C LEU A 341 -42.34 -15.31 -9.65
N ASP A 342 -41.69 -16.46 -9.46
CA ASP A 342 -42.17 -17.46 -8.51
C ASP A 342 -41.60 -17.19 -7.10
N ALA A 343 -42.03 -17.98 -6.11
CA ALA A 343 -41.58 -17.82 -4.74
C ALA A 343 -40.06 -18.07 -4.55
N ALA A 344 -39.46 -18.97 -5.35
CA ALA A 344 -38.04 -19.30 -5.24
C ALA A 344 -37.17 -18.14 -5.75
N HIS A 345 -37.58 -17.48 -6.83
CA HIS A 345 -36.89 -16.32 -7.39
C HIS A 345 -37.15 -15.03 -6.58
N ALA A 346 -38.29 -14.90 -5.92
CA ALA A 346 -38.59 -13.77 -5.04
C ALA A 346 -37.80 -13.80 -3.71
N ALA A 347 -37.54 -14.99 -3.16
CA ALA A 347 -36.84 -15.17 -1.89
C ALA A 347 -35.48 -14.42 -1.77
N PRO A 348 -34.54 -14.52 -2.72
CA PRO A 348 -33.27 -13.79 -2.63
C PRO A 348 -33.44 -12.26 -2.71
N ILE A 349 -34.43 -11.76 -3.45
CA ILE A 349 -34.74 -10.33 -3.52
C ILE A 349 -35.24 -9.83 -2.15
N ILE A 350 -36.16 -10.57 -1.54
CA ILE A 350 -36.69 -10.26 -0.19
C ILE A 350 -35.56 -10.27 0.84
N ALA A 351 -34.67 -11.27 0.80
CA ALA A 351 -33.52 -11.33 1.69
C ALA A 351 -32.63 -10.09 1.53
N GLN A 352 -32.39 -9.66 0.29
CA GLN A 352 -31.57 -8.49 0.01
C GLN A 352 -32.24 -7.19 0.46
N ILE A 353 -33.56 -7.03 0.31
CA ILE A 353 -34.31 -5.87 0.81
C ILE A 353 -34.01 -5.63 2.30
N ASN A 354 -34.05 -6.69 3.12
CA ASN A 354 -33.80 -6.57 4.56
C ASN A 354 -32.39 -6.08 4.90
N THR A 355 -31.40 -6.41 4.06
CA THR A 355 -30.01 -5.94 4.23
C THR A 355 -29.78 -4.48 3.81
N ARG A 356 -30.74 -3.88 3.10
CA ARG A 356 -30.65 -2.50 2.59
C ARG A 356 -31.38 -1.47 3.44
N LEU A 357 -32.16 -1.91 4.43
CA LEU A 357 -32.84 -0.99 5.33
C LEU A 357 -31.80 -0.11 6.02
N VAL A 358 -31.95 1.20 5.87
CA VAL A 358 -31.03 2.17 6.45
C VAL A 358 -31.43 2.38 7.91
N ASN A 359 -30.47 2.31 8.82
CA ASN A 359 -30.71 2.54 10.23
C ASN A 359 -29.63 3.45 10.82
N TYR A 360 -30.00 4.68 11.13
CA TYR A 360 -29.14 5.63 11.81
C TYR A 360 -29.50 5.74 13.30
N VAL A 361 -28.48 5.79 14.15
CA VAL A 361 -28.57 5.94 15.60
C VAL A 361 -27.67 7.08 16.08
N VAL A 362 -27.84 7.54 17.31
CA VAL A 362 -26.95 8.57 17.88
C VAL A 362 -25.55 8.00 18.04
N GLY A 363 -24.53 8.78 17.65
CA GLY A 363 -23.13 8.36 17.63
C GLY A 363 -22.68 7.89 16.24
N ASN A 364 -21.75 6.96 16.20
CA ASN A 364 -21.09 6.52 14.96
C ASN A 364 -21.94 5.50 14.19
N ASN A 365 -22.10 5.73 12.89
CA ASN A 365 -22.94 4.92 11.99
C ASN A 365 -22.15 4.47 10.76
N PRO A 366 -22.55 3.33 10.16
CA PRO A 366 -22.11 2.92 8.84
C PRO A 366 -22.29 4.01 7.78
N ILE A 367 -21.30 4.09 6.89
CA ILE A 367 -21.34 4.92 5.69
C ILE A 367 -22.40 4.38 4.73
N LEU A 368 -23.23 5.25 4.16
CA LEU A 368 -24.12 4.87 3.06
C LEU A 368 -23.32 4.80 1.76
N LEU A 369 -23.43 3.67 1.05
CA LEU A 369 -22.74 3.44 -0.21
C LEU A 369 -23.68 2.88 -1.28
N TYR A 370 -23.26 3.07 -2.52
CA TYR A 370 -23.76 2.36 -3.69
C TYR A 370 -23.00 1.04 -3.81
N ASP A 371 -23.72 -0.05 -4.05
CA ASP A 371 -23.15 -1.38 -4.20
C ASP A 371 -23.66 -1.99 -5.51
N ASN A 372 -22.79 -2.01 -6.51
CA ASN A 372 -23.05 -2.50 -7.87
C ASN A 372 -23.36 -4.02 -7.93
N SER A 373 -23.10 -4.78 -6.85
CA SER A 373 -23.43 -6.21 -6.74
C SER A 373 -24.87 -6.46 -6.33
N LEU A 374 -25.56 -5.44 -5.82
CA LEU A 374 -26.95 -5.53 -5.40
C LEU A 374 -27.89 -5.59 -6.60
N ILE A 375 -29.01 -6.29 -6.46
CA ILE A 375 -30.07 -6.29 -7.49
C ILE A 375 -30.60 -4.86 -7.65
N ASP A 376 -30.76 -4.40 -8.89
CA ASP A 376 -31.39 -3.10 -9.15
C ASP A 376 -32.87 -3.11 -8.73
N MET A 377 -33.23 -2.24 -7.77
CA MET A 377 -34.61 -2.11 -7.28
C MET A 377 -35.50 -1.23 -8.16
N GLY A 378 -34.94 -0.50 -9.14
CA GLY A 378 -35.67 0.38 -10.04
C GLY A 378 -36.89 -0.29 -10.70
N PRO A 379 -36.74 -1.46 -11.34
CA PRO A 379 -37.86 -2.19 -11.94
C PRO A 379 -38.95 -2.59 -10.94
N PHE A 380 -38.57 -2.89 -9.69
CA PHE A 380 -39.53 -3.25 -8.64
C PHE A 380 -40.30 -2.03 -8.15
N PHE A 381 -39.63 -0.88 -8.00
CA PHE A 381 -40.27 0.38 -7.69
C PHE A 381 -41.22 0.84 -8.81
N ASP A 382 -40.87 0.60 -10.07
CA ASP A 382 -41.77 0.85 -11.20
C ASP A 382 -43.02 -0.04 -11.12
N GLY A 383 -42.86 -1.32 -10.77
CA GLY A 383 -43.99 -2.21 -10.50
C GLY A 383 -44.90 -1.72 -9.37
N MET A 384 -44.33 -1.19 -8.29
CA MET A 384 -45.10 -0.58 -7.20
C MET A 384 -45.85 0.69 -7.64
N LEU A 385 -45.24 1.51 -8.50
CA LEU A 385 -45.90 2.69 -9.06
C LEU A 385 -47.09 2.28 -9.94
N LEU A 386 -46.92 1.29 -10.81
CA LEU A 386 -47.99 0.75 -11.66
C LEU A 386 -49.14 0.16 -10.83
N ALA A 387 -48.84 -0.46 -9.70
CA ALA A 387 -49.82 -0.97 -8.76
C ALA A 387 -50.47 0.11 -7.87
N GLY A 388 -50.06 1.38 -7.99
CA GLY A 388 -50.56 2.48 -7.15
C GLY A 388 -50.10 2.41 -5.69
N ALA A 389 -49.10 1.59 -5.37
CA ALA A 389 -48.55 1.44 -4.02
C ALA A 389 -47.61 2.60 -3.62
N ILE A 390 -47.04 3.30 -4.60
CA ILE A 390 -46.25 4.53 -4.42
C ILE A 390 -46.67 5.59 -5.44
N THR A 391 -46.44 6.85 -5.11
CA THR A 391 -46.66 8.00 -6.00
C THR A 391 -45.49 8.22 -6.95
N SER A 392 -45.72 8.95 -8.05
CA SER A 392 -44.64 9.33 -8.99
C SER A 392 -43.53 10.15 -8.30
N GLN A 393 -43.88 10.97 -7.31
CA GLN A 393 -42.90 11.74 -6.55
C GLN A 393 -42.05 10.86 -5.62
N GLN A 394 -42.67 9.86 -4.96
CA GLN A 394 -41.92 8.87 -4.19
C GLN A 394 -40.98 8.08 -5.11
N ARG A 395 -41.47 7.61 -6.27
CA ARG A 395 -40.63 6.88 -7.23
C ARG A 395 -39.42 7.70 -7.70
N ALA A 396 -39.62 8.97 -8.04
CA ALA A 396 -38.53 9.86 -8.43
C ALA A 396 -37.50 10.05 -7.30
N GLY A 397 -37.95 10.12 -6.04
CA GLY A 397 -37.07 10.19 -4.87
C GLY A 397 -36.30 8.90 -4.58
N LEU A 398 -36.71 7.75 -5.12
CA LEU A 398 -36.06 6.46 -4.92
C LEU A 398 -34.93 6.17 -5.91
N VAL A 399 -34.83 6.90 -7.02
CA VAL A 399 -33.81 6.68 -8.07
C VAL A 399 -32.38 6.62 -7.51
N PRO A 400 -31.94 7.51 -6.59
CA PRO A 400 -30.59 7.44 -6.02
C PRO A 400 -30.35 6.23 -5.10
N TYR A 401 -31.41 5.47 -4.76
CA TYR A 401 -31.43 4.46 -3.71
C TYR A 401 -31.74 3.04 -4.24
N GLU A 402 -31.62 2.83 -5.56
CA GLU A 402 -31.95 1.57 -6.23
C GLU A 402 -30.97 0.44 -5.88
N GLN A 403 -29.71 0.76 -5.60
CA GLN A 403 -28.65 -0.20 -5.24
C GLN A 403 -27.80 0.32 -4.07
N ILE A 404 -28.44 0.78 -3.01
CA ILE A 404 -27.73 1.26 -1.80
C ILE A 404 -27.75 0.24 -0.67
N ARG A 405 -26.77 0.36 0.21
CA ARG A 405 -26.78 -0.21 1.57
C ARG A 405 -25.88 0.58 2.50
N GLN A 406 -26.01 0.34 3.79
CA GLN A 406 -25.00 0.73 4.75
C GLN A 406 -23.77 -0.18 4.65
N ALA A 407 -22.58 0.42 4.80
CA ALA A 407 -21.32 -0.29 4.85
C ALA A 407 -21.29 -1.28 6.03
N ASN A 408 -20.49 -2.33 5.91
CA ASN A 408 -20.24 -3.30 6.96
C ASN A 408 -18.74 -3.50 7.16
N SER A 409 -18.36 -4.30 8.15
CA SER A 409 -16.96 -4.51 8.53
C SER A 409 -16.10 -5.21 7.47
N THR A 410 -16.69 -5.70 6.37
CA THR A 410 -15.97 -6.30 5.24
C THR A 410 -15.72 -5.32 4.11
N ASP A 411 -16.32 -4.14 4.12
CA ASP A 411 -16.06 -3.10 3.13
C ASP A 411 -14.77 -2.35 3.47
N LEU A 412 -13.96 -2.10 2.45
CA LEU A 412 -12.70 -1.39 2.58
C LEU A 412 -12.88 0.05 2.13
N ILE A 413 -12.76 1.00 3.06
CA ILE A 413 -12.97 2.42 2.77
C ILE A 413 -11.65 3.04 2.33
N CYS A 414 -11.64 3.64 1.14
CA CYS A 414 -10.47 4.33 0.61
C CYS A 414 -10.07 5.51 1.51
N LEU A 415 -8.76 5.75 1.68
CA LEU A 415 -8.22 6.84 2.50
C LEU A 415 -8.71 8.21 2.02
N THR A 416 -8.86 8.37 0.71
CA THR A 416 -9.38 9.58 0.07
C THR A 416 -10.81 9.92 0.51
N THR A 417 -11.59 8.93 0.94
CA THR A 417 -12.97 9.10 1.43
C THR A 417 -13.04 9.98 2.66
N GLY A 418 -11.99 10.00 3.50
CA GLY A 418 -11.94 10.85 4.69
C GLY A 418 -12.10 12.35 4.41
N SER A 419 -11.71 12.81 3.21
CA SER A 419 -11.87 14.21 2.79
C SER A 419 -13.26 14.58 2.29
N VAL A 420 -14.11 13.58 2.01
CA VAL A 420 -15.44 13.76 1.39
C VAL A 420 -16.56 13.42 2.36
N LEU A 421 -16.30 12.56 3.34
CA LEU A 421 -17.30 12.07 4.28
C LEU A 421 -17.96 13.22 5.06
N GLY A 422 -19.29 13.26 5.12
CA GLY A 422 -20.04 14.29 5.84
C GLY A 422 -20.10 15.66 5.13
N THR A 423 -19.47 15.83 3.98
CA THR A 423 -19.53 17.09 3.20
C THR A 423 -20.86 17.24 2.47
N LEU A 424 -21.29 18.49 2.26
CA LEU A 424 -22.53 18.81 1.55
C LEU A 424 -22.34 18.75 0.04
N VAL A 425 -23.34 18.20 -0.67
CA VAL A 425 -23.42 18.24 -2.13
C VAL A 425 -24.18 19.49 -2.57
N GLY A 426 -23.55 20.33 -3.39
CA GLY A 426 -24.19 21.56 -3.89
C GLY A 426 -24.57 22.56 -2.81
N ASN A 427 -23.87 22.53 -1.65
CA ASN A 427 -24.19 23.32 -0.46
C ASN A 427 -25.62 23.10 0.08
N ASN A 428 -26.19 21.92 -0.18
CA ASN A 428 -27.53 21.55 0.29
C ASN A 428 -27.43 20.71 1.58
N PRO A 429 -28.02 21.16 2.70
CA PRO A 429 -27.96 20.44 3.99
C PRO A 429 -28.70 19.09 3.98
N LEU A 430 -29.54 18.81 2.99
CA LEU A 430 -30.21 17.51 2.85
C LEU A 430 -29.36 16.48 2.11
N TYR A 431 -28.29 16.89 1.41
CA TYR A 431 -27.46 16.03 0.60
C TYR A 431 -26.05 15.97 1.17
N ILE A 432 -25.78 14.91 1.93
CA ILE A 432 -24.56 14.72 2.69
C ILE A 432 -23.88 13.42 2.22
N ASN A 433 -22.64 13.54 1.75
CA ASN A 433 -21.86 12.41 1.23
C ASN A 433 -21.63 11.34 2.32
N GLY A 434 -22.00 10.11 2.00
CA GLY A 434 -21.91 8.96 2.91
C GLY A 434 -23.00 8.89 3.97
N VAL A 435 -24.00 9.78 3.93
CA VAL A 435 -25.13 9.81 4.87
C VAL A 435 -26.48 9.75 4.16
N SER A 436 -26.80 10.78 3.38
CA SER A 436 -28.03 10.84 2.55
C SER A 436 -27.74 10.71 1.06
N VAL A 437 -26.50 10.97 0.66
CA VAL A 437 -25.96 10.69 -0.67
C VAL A 437 -25.05 9.47 -0.56
N PRO A 438 -25.39 8.33 -1.18
CA PRO A 438 -24.53 7.15 -1.14
C PRO A 438 -23.18 7.46 -1.81
N LEU A 439 -22.09 6.99 -1.21
CA LEU A 439 -20.79 7.04 -1.86
C LEU A 439 -20.76 6.07 -3.04
N GLY A 440 -20.25 6.54 -4.19
CA GLY A 440 -19.98 5.67 -5.34
C GLY A 440 -18.69 4.87 -5.19
N ASP A 441 -18.51 3.89 -6.08
CA ASP A 441 -17.45 2.88 -6.11
C ASP A 441 -16.06 3.45 -5.77
N LYS A 442 -15.64 4.59 -6.36
CA LYS A 442 -14.32 5.21 -6.11
C LYS A 442 -13.91 5.47 -4.65
N TYR A 443 -14.84 5.40 -3.70
CA TYR A 443 -14.61 5.61 -2.28
C TYR A 443 -14.58 4.33 -1.44
N VAL A 444 -15.08 3.21 -1.96
CA VAL A 444 -15.26 1.96 -1.21
C VAL A 444 -15.01 0.76 -2.10
N LEU A 445 -14.13 -0.15 -1.66
CA LEU A 445 -13.91 -1.43 -2.32
C LEU A 445 -14.75 -2.51 -1.62
N ILE A 446 -15.80 -3.00 -2.28
CA ILE A 446 -16.73 -3.98 -1.69
C ILE A 446 -16.15 -5.40 -1.74
N LYS A 447 -16.76 -6.33 -0.99
CA LYS A 447 -16.22 -7.69 -0.84
C LYS A 447 -16.04 -8.45 -2.17
N GLN A 448 -16.97 -8.31 -3.12
CA GLN A 448 -16.86 -8.96 -4.43
C GLN A 448 -15.65 -8.44 -5.24
N GLU A 449 -15.35 -7.15 -5.13
CA GLU A 449 -14.22 -6.53 -5.81
C GLU A 449 -12.90 -6.93 -5.15
N GLN A 450 -12.87 -7.03 -3.82
CA GLN A 450 -11.74 -7.61 -3.07
C GLN A 450 -11.47 -9.05 -3.50
N ASP A 451 -12.51 -9.88 -3.69
CA ASP A 451 -12.35 -11.27 -4.15
C ASP A 451 -11.77 -11.34 -5.57
N SER A 452 -12.12 -10.38 -6.42
CA SER A 452 -11.54 -10.25 -7.77
C SER A 452 -10.05 -9.89 -7.72
N VAL A 453 -9.67 -8.96 -6.85
CA VAL A 453 -8.26 -8.59 -6.59
C VAL A 453 -7.49 -9.78 -6.02
N ALA A 454 -8.01 -10.46 -5.01
CA ALA A 454 -7.38 -11.61 -4.37
C ALA A 454 -7.17 -12.78 -5.35
N THR A 455 -8.15 -13.04 -6.22
CA THR A 455 -8.05 -14.05 -7.27
C THR A 455 -6.92 -13.72 -8.25
N ALA A 456 -6.85 -12.47 -8.70
CA ALA A 456 -5.80 -12.01 -9.61
C ALA A 456 -4.40 -12.11 -8.97
N VAL A 457 -4.22 -11.61 -7.75
CA VAL A 457 -2.95 -11.69 -7.00
C VAL A 457 -2.49 -13.14 -6.83
N THR A 458 -3.41 -14.04 -6.47
CA THR A 458 -3.13 -15.48 -6.34
C THR A 458 -2.66 -16.08 -7.67
N GLY A 459 -3.37 -15.78 -8.76
CA GLY A 459 -3.05 -16.27 -10.11
C GLY A 459 -1.72 -15.75 -10.63
N TYR A 460 -1.43 -14.47 -10.43
CA TYR A 460 -0.16 -13.84 -10.81
C TYR A 460 1.01 -14.40 -10.03
N ASN A 461 0.88 -14.51 -8.70
CA ASN A 461 1.95 -15.02 -7.84
C ASN A 461 2.26 -16.49 -8.11
N SER A 462 1.23 -17.30 -8.38
CA SER A 462 1.40 -18.69 -8.81
C SER A 462 2.22 -18.76 -10.11
N PHE A 463 1.92 -17.87 -11.06
CA PHE A 463 2.67 -17.79 -12.31
C PHE A 463 4.11 -17.31 -12.12
N ILE A 464 4.33 -16.22 -11.37
CA ILE A 464 5.67 -15.68 -11.08
C ILE A 464 6.58 -16.77 -10.47
N LYS A 465 6.08 -17.46 -9.44
CA LYS A 465 6.81 -18.54 -8.76
C LYS A 465 7.09 -19.70 -9.71
N GLY A 466 6.11 -20.12 -10.51
CA GLY A 466 6.28 -21.18 -11.51
C GLY A 466 7.31 -20.82 -12.59
N PHE A 467 7.26 -19.59 -13.11
CA PHE A 467 8.19 -19.09 -14.11
C PHE A 467 9.63 -19.01 -13.56
N ALA A 468 9.79 -18.51 -12.33
CA ALA A 468 11.09 -18.47 -11.67
C ALA A 468 11.65 -19.86 -11.37
N ALA A 469 10.81 -20.81 -10.92
CA ALA A 469 11.22 -22.19 -10.70
C ALA A 469 11.75 -22.86 -11.98
N ALA A 470 11.09 -22.62 -13.11
CA ALA A 470 11.53 -23.10 -14.43
C ALA A 470 12.86 -22.47 -14.90
N ASN A 471 13.27 -21.34 -14.28
CA ASN A 471 14.49 -20.60 -14.59
C ASN A 471 15.38 -20.42 -13.34
N SER A 472 15.34 -21.39 -12.42
CA SER A 472 15.94 -21.30 -11.07
C SER A 472 17.46 -21.15 -11.03
N SER A 473 18.16 -21.48 -12.13
CA SER A 473 19.61 -21.20 -12.26
C SER A 473 19.93 -19.71 -12.40
N ARG A 474 18.93 -18.89 -12.76
CA ARG A 474 19.08 -17.45 -13.01
C ARG A 474 18.15 -16.56 -12.19
N LEU A 475 17.03 -17.07 -11.71
CA LEU A 475 16.02 -16.31 -10.99
C LEU A 475 15.86 -16.77 -9.55
N ALA A 476 15.95 -15.82 -8.63
CA ALA A 476 15.46 -15.93 -7.26
C ALA A 476 14.06 -15.31 -7.14
N VAL A 477 13.27 -15.78 -6.17
CA VAL A 477 11.97 -15.18 -5.85
C VAL A 477 12.04 -14.53 -4.48
N ALA A 478 11.80 -13.22 -4.43
CA ALA A 478 11.52 -12.50 -3.20
C ALA A 478 10.00 -12.54 -2.93
N ASP A 479 9.59 -13.30 -1.91
CA ASP A 479 8.16 -13.46 -1.59
C ASP A 479 7.62 -12.29 -0.75
N VAL A 480 7.53 -11.12 -1.39
CA VAL A 480 7.01 -9.88 -0.81
C VAL A 480 5.56 -10.08 -0.32
N ASN A 481 4.75 -10.86 -1.02
CA ASN A 481 3.39 -11.22 -0.60
C ASN A 481 3.36 -11.86 0.77
N ALA A 482 4.16 -12.91 0.98
CA ALA A 482 4.23 -13.59 2.27
C ALA A 482 4.77 -12.68 3.39
N ALA A 483 5.79 -11.86 3.08
CA ALA A 483 6.43 -10.99 4.05
C ALA A 483 5.53 -9.83 4.51
N PHE A 484 4.76 -9.21 3.62
CA PHE A 484 3.81 -8.17 3.97
C PHE A 484 2.55 -8.74 4.64
N THR A 485 2.08 -9.92 4.21
CA THR A 485 1.01 -10.64 4.93
C THR A 485 1.42 -10.91 6.37
N SER A 486 2.67 -11.34 6.59
CA SER A 486 3.19 -11.56 7.95
C SER A 486 3.29 -10.27 8.76
N LEU A 487 3.67 -9.15 8.15
CA LEU A 487 3.67 -7.84 8.81
C LEU A 487 2.27 -7.42 9.25
N VAL A 488 1.26 -7.65 8.40
CA VAL A 488 -0.15 -7.36 8.70
C VAL A 488 -0.68 -8.27 9.82
N ILE A 489 -0.43 -9.58 9.76
CA ILE A 489 -0.88 -10.52 10.79
C ILE A 489 -0.25 -10.21 12.14
N ASN A 490 1.06 -9.95 12.17
CA ASN A 490 1.78 -9.72 13.41
C ASN A 490 1.64 -8.30 13.94
N GLN A 491 1.14 -7.36 13.13
CA GLN A 491 1.01 -5.92 13.42
C GLN A 491 2.32 -5.19 13.73
N ALA A 492 3.44 -5.91 13.83
CA ALA A 492 4.76 -5.35 14.06
C ALA A 492 5.86 -6.26 13.49
N TYR A 493 6.94 -5.64 13.05
CA TYR A 493 8.22 -6.28 12.76
C TYR A 493 9.34 -5.49 13.44
N VAL A 494 10.29 -6.17 14.07
CA VAL A 494 11.40 -5.53 14.78
C VAL A 494 12.73 -6.03 14.20
N SER A 495 13.59 -5.09 13.82
CA SER A 495 14.96 -5.38 13.39
C SER A 495 15.89 -4.26 13.85
N ASP A 496 17.09 -4.61 14.31
CA ASP A 496 18.10 -3.68 14.86
C ASP A 496 17.56 -2.70 15.91
N GLY A 497 16.64 -3.16 16.76
CA GLY A 497 16.02 -2.32 17.81
C GLY A 497 14.99 -1.32 17.28
N VAL A 498 14.61 -1.37 16.01
CA VAL A 498 13.59 -0.52 15.40
C VAL A 498 12.36 -1.35 15.03
N MET A 499 11.19 -0.86 15.44
CA MET A 499 9.90 -1.43 15.10
C MET A 499 9.30 -0.75 13.86
N ILE A 500 8.65 -1.54 13.01
CA ILE A 500 7.74 -1.08 11.98
C ILE A 500 6.36 -1.73 12.11
N THR A 501 5.31 -1.04 11.70
CA THR A 501 3.91 -1.52 11.70
C THR A 501 3.30 -1.37 10.30
N PRO A 502 2.22 -2.12 9.96
CA PRO A 502 1.51 -2.00 8.68
C PRO A 502 0.61 -0.74 8.63
N SER A 503 1.16 0.41 9.02
CA SER A 503 0.49 1.72 9.08
C SER A 503 1.37 2.78 8.42
N PHE A 504 0.83 3.97 8.17
CA PHE A 504 1.63 5.17 7.92
C PHE A 504 1.80 6.05 9.17
N VAL A 505 1.10 5.73 10.27
CA VAL A 505 1.09 6.54 11.49
C VAL A 505 2.49 6.53 12.15
N PRO A 506 3.11 7.70 12.38
CA PRO A 506 4.40 7.77 13.04
C PRO A 506 4.31 7.37 14.53
N PRO A 507 5.42 6.92 15.15
CA PRO A 507 6.78 6.83 14.60
C PRO A 507 7.11 5.47 13.93
N PHE A 508 6.17 4.52 13.95
CA PHE A 508 6.42 3.13 13.58
C PHE A 508 5.85 2.72 12.21
N GLY A 509 5.04 3.55 11.56
CA GLY A 509 4.49 3.21 10.25
C GLY A 509 5.57 2.82 9.23
N ALA A 510 5.35 1.72 8.50
CA ALA A 510 6.16 1.28 7.37
C ALA A 510 5.75 1.95 6.05
N PHE A 511 4.53 2.47 5.98
CA PHE A 511 3.97 3.15 4.81
C PHE A 511 4.11 4.67 4.93
N SER A 512 4.03 5.35 3.81
CA SER A 512 4.05 6.81 3.71
C SER A 512 2.64 7.40 3.73
N GLU A 513 2.56 8.72 3.74
CA GLU A 513 1.34 9.53 3.93
C GLU A 513 0.24 9.29 2.88
N ASP A 514 0.56 8.65 1.75
CA ASP A 514 -0.45 8.23 0.76
C ASP A 514 -1.17 6.93 1.12
N GLY A 515 -0.72 6.22 2.17
CA GLY A 515 -1.26 4.94 2.60
C GLY A 515 -1.03 3.78 1.61
N VAL A 516 -0.25 4.00 0.55
CA VAL A 516 -0.02 3.02 -0.52
C VAL A 516 1.44 2.60 -0.56
N HIS A 517 2.35 3.56 -0.62
CA HIS A 517 3.76 3.30 -0.85
C HIS A 517 4.52 3.17 0.48
N PRO A 518 5.50 2.25 0.59
CA PRO A 518 6.40 2.20 1.72
C PRO A 518 7.14 3.53 1.90
N ASN A 519 7.39 3.94 3.14
CA ASN A 519 8.36 5.01 3.41
C ASN A 519 9.80 4.46 3.34
N SER A 520 10.81 5.29 3.59
CA SER A 520 12.23 4.88 3.49
C SER A 520 12.58 3.68 4.38
N ARG A 521 11.96 3.54 5.56
CA ARG A 521 12.13 2.36 6.42
C ARG A 521 11.40 1.14 5.89
N GLY A 522 10.19 1.31 5.33
CA GLY A 522 9.48 0.25 4.62
C GLY A 522 10.25 -0.26 3.39
N TYR A 523 10.93 0.62 2.65
CA TYR A 523 11.81 0.23 1.55
C TYR A 523 13.05 -0.54 2.01
N ALA A 524 13.61 -0.22 3.18
CA ALA A 524 14.68 -1.02 3.77
C ALA A 524 14.20 -2.44 4.12
N TYR A 525 12.97 -2.57 4.64
CA TYR A 525 12.34 -3.87 4.86
C TYR A 525 12.15 -4.65 3.54
N MET A 526 11.66 -4.00 2.48
CA MET A 526 11.56 -4.59 1.15
C MET A 526 12.92 -5.03 0.58
N ALA A 527 13.96 -4.21 0.74
CA ALA A 527 15.31 -4.56 0.33
C ALA A 527 15.83 -5.80 1.07
N ASN A 528 15.53 -5.96 2.36
CA ASN A 528 15.95 -7.13 3.14
C ASN A 528 15.27 -8.42 2.68
N ILE A 529 13.98 -8.37 2.30
CA ILE A 529 13.28 -9.52 1.69
C ILE A 529 13.98 -9.96 0.39
N ILE A 530 14.41 -9.00 -0.43
CA ILE A 530 15.16 -9.27 -1.67
C ILE A 530 16.55 -9.83 -1.36
N ILE A 531 17.24 -9.31 -0.35
CA ILE A 531 18.54 -9.82 0.11
C ILE A 531 18.42 -11.26 0.60
N ASP A 532 17.35 -11.62 1.31
CA ASP A 532 17.10 -13.00 1.74
C ASP A 532 16.94 -13.95 0.54
N ALA A 533 16.23 -13.53 -0.50
CA ALA A 533 16.10 -14.30 -1.73
C ALA A 533 17.45 -14.49 -2.44
N ILE A 534 18.29 -13.45 -2.47
CA ILE A 534 19.64 -13.49 -3.05
C ILE A 534 20.54 -14.45 -2.28
N ASN A 535 20.57 -14.31 -0.95
CA ASN A 535 21.42 -15.11 -0.08
C ASN A 535 21.06 -16.60 -0.14
N SER A 536 19.76 -16.92 -0.17
CA SER A 536 19.27 -18.29 -0.27
C SER A 536 19.49 -18.92 -1.65
N THR A 537 19.35 -18.16 -2.74
CA THR A 537 19.38 -18.71 -4.10
C THR A 537 20.78 -18.72 -4.71
N PHE A 538 21.57 -17.67 -4.49
CA PHE A 538 22.86 -17.48 -5.16
C PHE A 538 24.06 -17.75 -4.23
N ASN A 539 23.87 -18.46 -3.12
CA ASN A 539 24.94 -18.78 -2.15
C ASN A 539 25.72 -17.52 -1.72
N ALA A 540 25.04 -16.39 -1.66
CA ALA A 540 25.58 -15.10 -1.28
C ALA A 540 25.46 -14.90 0.24
N ASN A 541 26.12 -13.87 0.74
CA ASN A 541 25.98 -13.37 2.10
C ASN A 541 26.04 -11.84 2.04
N VAL A 542 25.06 -11.23 1.39
CA VAL A 542 24.85 -9.79 1.35
C VAL A 542 24.26 -9.36 2.70
N PRO A 543 24.83 -8.35 3.38
CA PRO A 543 24.29 -7.87 4.65
C PRO A 543 22.90 -7.24 4.46
N HIS A 544 22.04 -7.39 5.46
CA HIS A 544 20.80 -6.63 5.54
C HIS A 544 21.06 -5.14 5.75
N ALA A 545 20.18 -4.32 5.19
CA ALA A 545 20.09 -2.92 5.52
C ALA A 545 19.47 -2.75 6.92
N SER A 546 20.13 -1.98 7.77
CA SER A 546 19.57 -1.65 9.07
C SER A 546 18.38 -0.71 8.94
N LEU A 547 17.23 -1.07 9.52
CA LEU A 547 16.03 -0.23 9.50
C LEU A 547 16.25 1.10 10.24
N ALA A 548 17.16 1.14 11.22
CA ALA A 548 17.52 2.33 11.97
C ALA A 548 18.23 3.40 11.12
N ALA A 549 18.80 3.02 9.97
CA ALA A 549 19.47 3.95 9.07
C ALA A 549 18.49 4.76 8.20
N TYR A 550 17.19 4.48 8.27
CA TYR A 550 16.16 5.08 7.42
C TYR A 550 15.01 5.68 8.24
N SER A 551 14.55 6.84 7.78
CA SER A 551 13.42 7.55 8.38
C SER A 551 12.10 6.84 8.09
N GLY A 552 11.19 6.88 9.07
CA GLY A 552 9.77 6.61 8.83
C GLY A 552 9.04 7.85 8.32
N THR A 553 7.72 7.81 8.36
CA THR A 553 6.82 8.96 8.15
C THR A 553 7.19 10.12 9.08
N GLY A 554 7.11 11.34 8.57
CA GLY A 554 7.35 12.54 9.38
C GLY A 554 6.33 12.68 10.51
N LEU A 555 6.72 13.35 11.60
CA LEU A 555 5.74 13.79 12.60
C LEU A 555 4.83 14.88 12.01
N PRO A 556 3.59 15.04 12.53
CA PRO A 556 2.71 16.13 12.14
C PRO A 556 3.39 17.50 12.20
N VAL A 557 3.17 18.27 11.13
CA VAL A 557 3.58 19.66 11.01
C VAL A 557 2.41 20.55 11.45
N THR A 558 2.69 21.61 12.21
CA THR A 558 1.71 22.62 12.65
C THR A 558 2.02 23.99 12.01
N PRO A 559 1.03 24.88 11.85
CA PRO A 559 1.20 26.22 11.27
C PRO A 559 2.32 27.08 11.88
#